data_AF-A0A7X8Q432-F1
#
_entry.id   AF-A0A7X8Q432-F1
#
_cell.length_a   1.000
_cell.length_b   1.000
_cell.length_c   1.000
_cell.angle_alpha   90.00
_cell.angle_beta   90.00
_cell.angle_gamma   90.00
#
_symmetry.space_group_name_H-M   'P 1'
#
loop_
_entity.id
_entity.type
_entity.pdbx_description
1 polymer ?
#
loop_
_entity_poly.entity_id
_entity_poly.type
_entity_poly.pdbx_seq_one_letter_code
_entity_poly.pdbx_strand_id
1 'polypeptide(L)'
;GPADGNAMINELYEWYSSTELPTKDHEAYCKYPNQITTVPRSPLCHISVSVWSNKAGVSAGSEEKFDRCAKVSGDVAAKAVSMLNEYWARGGKLDFIAAWKPKEEFAHCAGCHTVANAQPKTQQGKMNCVTCHDDHTK
;
A
#
# COMPACT_ATOMS: atom_id res chain seq x y z
N GLY A 1 17.58 13.09 -1.82
CA GLY A 1 16.87 14.24 -2.43
C GLY A 1 15.44 13.87 -2.80
N PRO A 2 14.68 14.73 -3.53
CA PRO A 2 13.27 14.45 -3.86
C PRO A 2 13.04 13.14 -4.64
N ALA A 3 13.98 12.75 -5.50
CA ALA A 3 13.90 11.48 -6.23
C ALA A 3 13.97 10.26 -5.31
N ASP A 4 14.85 10.28 -4.30
CA ASP A 4 15.01 9.18 -3.34
C ASP A 4 13.76 9.03 -2.48
N GLY A 5 13.21 10.16 -2.00
CA GLY A 5 11.95 10.16 -1.25
C GLY A 5 10.81 9.57 -2.06
N ASN A 6 10.69 9.92 -3.35
CA ASN A 6 9.68 9.34 -4.23
C ASN A 6 9.84 7.83 -4.39
N ALA A 7 11.06 7.31 -4.51
CA ALA A 7 11.30 5.87 -4.60
C ALA A 7 10.85 5.13 -3.33
N MET A 8 11.22 5.66 -2.16
CA MET A 8 10.81 5.10 -0.86
C MET A 8 9.31 5.15 -0.64
N ILE A 9 8.63 6.24 -1.05
CA ILE A 9 7.17 6.36 -0.96
C ILE A 9 6.49 5.34 -1.86
N ASN A 10 6.98 5.14 -3.09
CA ASN A 10 6.43 4.13 -3.99
C ASN A 10 6.55 2.72 -3.41
N GLU A 11 7.72 2.39 -2.84
CA GLU A 11 7.94 1.12 -2.15
C GLU A 11 7.04 0.95 -0.93
N LEU A 12 6.87 2.00 -0.11
CA LEU A 12 5.98 1.96 1.05
C LEU A 12 4.54 1.68 0.64
N TYR A 13 4.06 2.34 -0.42
CA TYR A 13 2.70 2.16 -0.93
C TYR A 13 2.50 0.79 -1.56
N GLU A 14 3.51 0.28 -2.27
CA GLU A 14 3.49 -1.07 -2.84
C GLU A 14 3.45 -2.13 -1.74
N TRP A 15 4.31 -2.01 -0.73
CA TRP A 15 4.32 -2.87 0.44
C TRP A 15 2.96 -2.83 1.16
N TYR A 16 2.44 -1.63 1.46
CA TYR A 16 1.14 -1.48 2.13
C TYR A 16 0.00 -2.15 1.35
N SER A 17 -0.01 -1.96 0.03
CA SER A 17 -1.08 -2.45 -0.83
C SER A 17 -1.03 -3.96 -1.06
N SER A 18 0.08 -4.61 -0.72
CA SER A 18 0.35 -6.03 -1.00
C SER A 18 0.56 -6.88 0.24
N THR A 19 0.66 -6.27 1.42
CA THR A 19 0.92 -6.96 2.69
C THR A 19 -0.38 -7.27 3.41
N GLU A 20 -0.44 -8.44 4.06
CA GLU A 20 -1.51 -8.75 5.00
C GLU A 20 -1.37 -7.87 6.25
N LEU A 21 -2.38 -7.03 6.49
CA LEU A 21 -2.37 -6.06 7.59
C LEU A 21 -3.63 -6.18 8.45
N PRO A 22 -3.54 -5.90 9.77
CA PRO A 22 -2.33 -5.55 10.54
C PRO A 22 -1.38 -6.75 10.73
N THR A 23 -0.10 -6.51 10.99
CA THR A 23 0.83 -7.61 11.36
C THR A 23 0.60 -8.07 12.81
N LYS A 24 1.34 -9.10 13.23
CA LYS A 24 1.28 -9.64 14.60
C LYS A 24 2.20 -8.89 15.59
N ASP A 25 2.89 -7.84 15.16
CA ASP A 25 3.90 -7.15 15.98
C ASP A 25 3.30 -6.35 17.14
N HIS A 26 1.97 -6.14 17.12
CA HIS A 26 1.24 -5.34 18.09
C HIS A 26 0.47 -6.16 19.14
N GLU A 27 0.49 -7.50 19.04
CA GLU A 27 -0.37 -8.39 19.81
C GLU A 27 -0.13 -8.32 21.32
N ALA A 28 1.09 -7.98 21.74
CA ALA A 28 1.44 -7.88 23.15
C ALA A 28 0.83 -6.66 23.87
N TYR A 29 0.33 -5.65 23.14
CA TYR A 29 -0.14 -4.39 23.73
C TYR A 29 -1.38 -3.77 23.06
N CYS A 30 -1.92 -4.38 22.01
CA CYS A 30 -3.16 -3.93 21.40
C CYS A 30 -4.38 -4.17 22.30
N LYS A 31 -5.48 -3.45 22.04
CA LYS A 31 -6.75 -3.62 22.77
C LYS A 31 -7.51 -4.84 22.26
N TYR A 32 -7.41 -5.14 20.96
CA TYR A 32 -8.09 -6.27 20.32
C TYR A 32 -7.06 -7.24 19.71
N PRO A 33 -6.64 -8.27 20.46
CA PRO A 33 -5.70 -9.27 19.94
C PRO A 33 -6.37 -10.21 18.95
N ASN A 34 -5.56 -10.88 18.12
CA ASN A 34 -5.95 -11.90 17.15
C ASN A 34 -6.99 -11.43 16.12
N GLN A 35 -6.94 -10.15 15.74
CA GLN A 35 -7.78 -9.64 14.66
C GLN A 35 -7.41 -10.29 13.33
N ILE A 36 -8.42 -10.46 12.47
CA ILE A 36 -8.19 -10.95 11.11
C ILE A 36 -7.31 -9.98 10.31
N THR A 37 -6.59 -10.51 9.33
CA THR A 37 -5.79 -9.73 8.39
C THR A 37 -6.46 -9.69 7.02
N THR A 38 -6.15 -8.63 6.27
CA THR A 38 -6.54 -8.44 4.88
C THR A 38 -5.44 -7.74 4.11
N VAL A 39 -5.33 -8.01 2.81
CA VAL A 39 -4.52 -7.20 1.89
C VAL A 39 -5.35 -5.99 1.42
N PRO A 40 -4.90 -4.75 1.65
CA PRO A 40 -5.66 -3.55 1.27
C PRO A 40 -5.87 -3.36 -0.24
N ARG A 41 -4.95 -3.87 -1.08
CA ARG A 41 -4.93 -3.72 -2.56
C ARG A 41 -4.87 -2.27 -3.09
N SER A 42 -4.83 -1.29 -2.21
CA SER A 42 -4.76 0.14 -2.52
C SER A 42 -4.20 0.89 -1.30
N PRO A 43 -3.43 1.97 -1.50
CA PRO A 43 -3.01 2.85 -0.41
C PRO A 43 -4.17 3.70 0.17
N LEU A 44 -5.35 3.66 -0.47
CA LEU A 44 -6.50 4.45 -0.02
C LEU A 44 -7.15 3.84 1.22
N CYS A 45 -7.29 4.66 2.26
CA CYS A 45 -7.92 4.27 3.53
C CYS A 45 -9.35 3.73 3.34
N HIS A 46 -10.13 4.34 2.44
CA HIS A 46 -11.49 3.89 2.12
C HIS A 46 -11.54 2.42 1.72
N ILE A 47 -10.67 1.98 0.80
CA ILE A 47 -10.63 0.59 0.32
C ILE A 47 -10.12 -0.33 1.44
N SER A 48 -9.01 0.04 2.08
CA SER A 48 -8.39 -0.73 3.17
C SER A 48 -9.36 -1.03 4.32
N VAL A 49 -10.06 0.00 4.81
CA VAL A 49 -11.02 -0.14 5.92
C VAL A 49 -12.24 -0.92 5.46
N SER A 50 -12.80 -0.63 4.27
CA SER A 50 -14.02 -1.29 3.80
C SER A 50 -13.81 -2.80 3.60
N VAL A 51 -12.69 -3.20 2.98
CA VAL A 51 -12.34 -4.61 2.78
C VAL A 51 -12.22 -5.33 4.12
N TRP A 52 -11.50 -4.73 5.07
CA TRP A 52 -11.31 -5.33 6.40
C TRP A 52 -12.62 -5.41 7.19
N SER A 53 -13.37 -4.31 7.28
CA SER A 53 -14.62 -4.25 8.04
C SER A 53 -15.67 -5.23 7.50
N ASN A 54 -15.79 -5.35 6.17
CA ASN A 54 -16.70 -6.31 5.55
C ASN A 54 -16.32 -7.76 5.88
N LYS A 55 -15.02 -8.10 5.85
CA LYS A 55 -14.55 -9.45 6.19
C LYS A 55 -14.64 -9.75 7.68
N ALA A 56 -14.42 -8.75 8.53
CA ALA A 56 -14.51 -8.87 9.99
C ALA A 56 -15.96 -8.89 10.49
N GLY A 57 -16.92 -8.48 9.67
CA GLY A 57 -18.33 -8.39 10.05
C GLY A 57 -18.62 -7.28 11.06
N VAL A 58 -17.83 -6.20 11.05
CA VAL A 58 -17.95 -5.08 12.00
C VAL A 58 -18.11 -3.74 11.30
N SER A 59 -18.73 -2.78 12.00
CA SER A 59 -18.88 -1.40 11.51
C SER A 59 -17.53 -0.70 11.34
N ALA A 60 -17.41 0.20 10.36
CA ALA A 60 -16.25 1.08 10.21
C ALA A 60 -16.11 2.07 11.40
N GLY A 61 -17.14 2.24 12.22
CA GLY A 61 -17.09 3.01 13.47
C GLY A 61 -16.80 2.18 14.73
N SER A 62 -16.49 0.89 14.59
CA SER A 62 -16.21 0.00 15.72
C SER A 62 -14.86 0.26 16.38
N GLU A 63 -14.76 -0.03 17.68
CA GLU A 63 -13.52 0.05 18.43
C GLU A 63 -12.47 -0.94 17.89
N GLU A 64 -12.91 -2.12 17.44
CA GLU A 64 -12.09 -3.12 16.75
C GLU A 64 -11.40 -2.51 15.53
N LYS A 65 -12.17 -1.82 14.67
CA LYS A 65 -11.60 -1.15 13.50
C LYS A 65 -10.61 -0.06 13.90
N PHE A 66 -10.90 0.71 14.96
CA PHE A 66 -9.97 1.73 15.42
C PHE A 66 -8.66 1.15 15.95
N ASP A 67 -8.71 0.05 16.71
CA ASP A 67 -7.51 -0.68 17.14
C ASP A 67 -6.73 -1.24 15.95
N ARG A 68 -7.42 -1.81 14.95
CA ARG A 68 -6.81 -2.24 13.69
C ARG A 68 -6.09 -1.09 12.99
N CYS A 69 -6.70 0.09 12.88
CA CYS A 69 -6.07 1.27 12.30
C CYS A 69 -4.84 1.75 13.09
N ALA A 70 -4.85 1.63 14.42
CA ALA A 70 -3.70 1.94 15.26
C ALA A 70 -2.54 0.98 14.99
N LYS A 71 -2.83 -0.33 14.91
CA LYS A 71 -1.84 -1.36 14.53
C LYS A 71 -1.25 -1.10 13.14
N VAL A 72 -2.10 -0.91 12.14
CA VAL A 72 -1.66 -0.57 10.76
C VAL A 72 -0.78 0.68 10.72
N SER A 73 -1.07 1.68 11.55
CA SER A 73 -0.22 2.88 11.65
C SER A 73 1.17 2.54 12.21
N GLY A 74 1.23 1.65 13.20
CA GLY A 74 2.48 1.12 13.75
C GLY A 74 3.27 0.33 12.71
N ASP A 75 2.63 -0.58 11.98
CA ASP A 75 3.22 -1.35 10.89
C ASP A 75 3.87 -0.44 9.83
N VAL A 76 3.14 0.58 9.38
CA VAL A 76 3.61 1.55 8.37
C VAL A 76 4.79 2.36 8.91
N ALA A 77 4.73 2.80 10.17
CA ALA A 77 5.83 3.53 10.80
C ALA A 77 7.09 2.65 10.88
N ALA A 78 6.96 1.40 11.31
CA ALA A 78 8.06 0.45 11.40
C ALA A 78 8.69 0.19 10.01
N LYS A 79 7.88 -0.04 8.97
CA LYS A 79 8.38 -0.20 7.60
C LYS A 79 9.10 1.05 7.10
N ALA A 80 8.54 2.23 7.31
CA ALA A 80 9.17 3.49 6.91
C ALA A 80 10.54 3.69 7.58
N VAL A 81 10.62 3.47 8.89
CA VAL A 81 11.87 3.56 9.66
C VAL A 81 12.89 2.52 9.19
N SER A 82 12.45 1.26 8.95
CA SER A 82 13.32 0.21 8.43
C SER A 82 13.97 0.61 7.11
N MET A 83 13.21 1.18 6.17
CA MET A 83 13.77 1.65 4.89
C MET A 83 14.71 2.85 5.06
N LEU A 84 14.41 3.78 5.97
CA LEU A 84 15.29 4.91 6.27
C LEU A 84 16.61 4.45 6.88
N ASN A 85 16.56 3.51 7.81
CA ASN A 85 17.75 2.92 8.42
C ASN A 85 18.61 2.20 7.36
N GLU A 86 17.99 1.40 6.50
CA GLU A 86 18.68 0.70 5.41
C GLU A 86 19.34 1.68 4.43
N TYR A 87 18.64 2.76 4.06
CA TYR A 87 19.16 3.81 3.20
C TYR A 87 20.43 4.45 3.78
N TRP A 88 20.42 4.82 5.07
CA TRP A 88 21.58 5.43 5.71
C TRP A 88 22.73 4.44 5.94
N ALA A 89 22.41 3.19 6.31
CA ALA A 89 23.42 2.13 6.46
C ALA A 89 24.18 1.86 5.16
N ARG A 90 23.54 2.09 4.01
CA ARG A 90 24.13 1.92 2.67
C ARG A 90 24.79 3.18 2.11
N GLY A 91 24.93 4.24 2.92
CA GLY A 91 25.54 5.50 2.48
C GLY A 91 24.66 6.27 1.49
N GLY A 92 23.34 6.19 1.63
CA GLY A 92 22.38 6.91 0.79
C GLY A 92 22.07 6.22 -0.55
N LYS A 93 22.28 4.91 -0.64
CA LYS A 93 21.95 4.11 -1.84
C LYS A 93 20.61 3.41 -1.67
N LEU A 94 19.86 3.32 -2.77
CA LEU A 94 18.53 2.69 -2.85
C LEU A 94 18.54 1.35 -3.59
N ASP A 95 19.69 0.68 -3.67
CA ASP A 95 19.84 -0.61 -4.36
C ASP A 95 19.03 -1.77 -3.74
N PHE A 96 18.46 -1.56 -2.56
CA PHE A 96 17.52 -2.47 -1.89
C PHE A 96 16.05 -2.23 -2.27
N ILE A 97 15.72 -1.12 -2.94
CA ILE A 97 14.37 -0.82 -3.43
C ILE A 97 14.30 -1.15 -4.91
N ALA A 98 13.38 -2.04 -5.27
CA ALA A 98 13.13 -2.35 -6.66
C ALA A 98 12.52 -1.14 -7.38
N ALA A 99 12.94 -0.91 -8.63
CA ALA A 99 12.27 0.06 -9.48
C ALA A 99 10.79 -0.32 -9.64
N TRP A 100 9.89 0.63 -9.40
CA TRP A 100 8.46 0.39 -9.57
C TRP A 100 8.13 -0.07 -10.98
N LYS A 101 7.31 -1.11 -11.10
CA LYS A 101 6.75 -1.61 -12.35
C LYS A 101 5.25 -1.87 -12.15
N PRO A 102 4.41 -1.65 -13.17
CA PRO A 102 3.01 -2.02 -13.07
C PRO A 102 2.89 -3.53 -12.88
N LYS A 103 1.94 -3.97 -12.06
CA LYS A 103 1.68 -5.40 -11.85
C LYS A 103 1.05 -6.00 -13.10
N GLU A 104 1.23 -7.30 -13.27
CA GLU A 104 0.71 -8.06 -14.42
C GLU A 104 -0.79 -7.78 -14.67
N GLU A 105 -1.59 -7.69 -13.61
CA GLU A 105 -3.04 -7.47 -13.69
C GLU A 105 -3.45 -6.13 -14.35
N PHE A 106 -2.57 -5.11 -14.39
CA PHE A 106 -2.84 -3.81 -15.00
C PHE A 106 -1.69 -3.30 -15.90
N ALA A 107 -0.71 -4.15 -16.21
CA ALA A 107 0.46 -3.76 -16.99
C ALA A 107 0.10 -3.32 -18.41
N HIS A 108 -0.91 -3.94 -19.01
CA HIS A 108 -1.41 -3.56 -20.34
C HIS A 108 -2.04 -2.16 -20.34
N CYS A 109 -2.77 -1.78 -19.28
CA CYS A 109 -3.29 -0.42 -19.11
C CYS A 109 -2.13 0.59 -19.15
N ALA A 110 -1.04 0.32 -18.44
CA ALA A 110 0.14 1.20 -18.39
C ALA A 110 0.89 1.29 -19.74
N GLY A 111 0.65 0.36 -20.67
CA GLY A 111 1.16 0.42 -22.04
C GLY A 111 0.69 1.68 -22.77
N CYS A 112 -0.56 2.10 -22.55
CA CYS A 112 -1.17 3.25 -23.22
C CYS A 112 -1.53 4.39 -22.26
N HIS A 113 -2.00 4.10 -21.04
CA HIS A 113 -2.55 5.08 -20.07
C HIS A 113 -1.51 5.58 -19.07
N THR A 114 -0.35 6.02 -19.57
CA THR A 114 0.65 6.73 -18.77
C THR A 114 0.95 8.09 -19.38
N VAL A 115 1.45 9.04 -18.59
CA VAL A 115 1.92 10.34 -19.10
C VAL A 115 3.03 10.23 -20.16
N ALA A 116 3.68 9.07 -20.29
CA ALA A 116 4.66 8.79 -21.33
C ALA A 116 4.00 8.43 -22.67
N ASN A 117 2.92 7.64 -22.63
CA ASN A 117 2.37 6.97 -23.81
C ASN A 117 0.94 7.42 -24.19
N ALA A 118 0.24 8.16 -23.34
CA ALA A 118 -1.15 8.54 -23.54
C ALA A 118 -1.33 9.81 -24.38
N GLN A 119 -2.37 9.82 -25.22
CA GLN A 119 -2.89 11.00 -25.91
C GLN A 119 -4.43 10.99 -25.87
N PRO A 120 -5.09 11.88 -25.11
CA PRO A 120 -4.52 12.88 -24.20
C PRO A 120 -3.89 12.25 -22.93
N LYS A 121 -2.96 12.97 -22.29
CA LYS A 121 -2.32 12.56 -21.03
C LYS A 121 -3.27 12.74 -19.85
N THR A 122 -4.17 11.79 -19.64
CA THR A 122 -5.26 11.89 -18.65
C THR A 122 -5.04 11.07 -17.39
N GLN A 123 -3.98 10.26 -17.31
CA GLN A 123 -3.71 9.42 -16.15
C GLN A 123 -2.32 9.68 -15.55
N GLN A 124 -2.31 9.97 -14.25
CA GLN A 124 -1.13 10.11 -13.42
C GLN A 124 -1.35 9.36 -12.10
N GLY A 125 -0.66 8.23 -11.94
CA GLY A 125 -0.77 7.41 -10.74
C GLY A 125 -0.06 6.06 -10.92
N LYS A 126 0.13 5.37 -9.81
CA LYS A 126 0.78 4.04 -9.74
C LYS A 126 -0.05 3.01 -8.97
N MET A 127 -1.27 3.39 -8.57
CA MET A 127 -2.20 2.51 -7.86
C MET A 127 -2.73 1.43 -8.80
N ASN A 128 -3.20 0.34 -8.21
CA ASN A 128 -3.89 -0.72 -8.93
C ASN A 128 -5.16 -0.16 -9.63
N CYS A 129 -5.22 -0.30 -10.96
CA CYS A 129 -6.33 0.17 -11.78
C CYS A 129 -7.60 -0.66 -11.59
N VAL A 130 -7.45 -1.99 -11.49
CA VAL A 130 -8.57 -2.94 -11.51
C VAL A 130 -9.38 -2.98 -10.21
N THR A 131 -8.94 -2.23 -9.20
CA THR A 131 -9.74 -2.03 -7.98
C THR A 131 -10.95 -1.13 -8.23
N CYS A 132 -10.87 -0.23 -9.22
CA CYS A 132 -11.93 0.76 -9.48
C CYS A 132 -12.39 0.81 -10.96
N HIS A 133 -11.55 0.34 -11.88
CA HIS A 133 -11.83 0.41 -13.32
C HIS A 133 -11.93 -0.99 -13.92
N ASP A 134 -12.93 -1.17 -14.74
CA ASP A 134 -13.03 -2.35 -15.58
C ASP A 134 -12.09 -2.25 -16.78
N ASP A 135 -11.62 -3.41 -17.21
CA ASP A 135 -10.71 -3.54 -18.33
C ASP A 135 -11.48 -3.55 -19.65
N HIS A 136 -11.37 -2.47 -20.43
CA HIS A 136 -12.05 -2.33 -21.72
C HIS A 136 -11.41 -3.15 -22.85
N THR A 137 -10.34 -3.89 -22.58
CA THR A 137 -9.68 -4.78 -23.54
C THR A 137 -10.14 -6.23 -23.40
N LYS A 138 -10.99 -6.51 -22.40
CA LYS A 138 -11.62 -7.82 -22.16
C LYS A 138 -13.04 -7.86 -22.68
#